data_AF-A0A9W9F677-F1
#
_entry.id   AF-A0A9W9F677-F1
#
_cell.length_a   1.000
_cell.length_b   1.000
_cell.length_c   1.000
_cell.angle_alpha   90.00
_cell.angle_beta   90.00
_cell.angle_gamma   90.00
#
_symmetry.space_group_name_H-M   'P 1'
#
loop_
_entity.id
_entity.type
_entity.pdbx_description
1 polymer ?
#
loop_
_entity_poly.entity_id
_entity_poly.type
_entity_poly.pdbx_seq_one_letter_code
_entity_poly.pdbx_strand_id
1 'polypeptide(L)'
;MVSIFQLIGPKPPNVDLSDNITPRDNAVCIAMVTIAVISVMLRFYTRRRLQCVNLEIDDWAVAISLIPLIALLVMTIIGGRYGLGKHIWGGSVDDLVALRKIVFAYIYIYYAVSATLKTSLVLLYRRIFGMKWTMWVCLILSNGYCLVGGIVFLFATTPIKYFWMQSKDPFSGKENFNVYYFFISQVCLNIFADLLTLLVPIPLVWNLQMRKAQKIMISGIFLLALIPLAANIPRLTYMINLLTSVDASWVMSEVFVWSTIEPSIGVLCACLPTLNPMVRLVFKKVFGVESYGPFGSYPHYAGKRSSKSQEFRRFDVENRNESLRKGRQYPDDEIMLTTVASLNEYDAVREDTT
;
A
#
# COMPACT_ATOMS: atom_id res chain seq x y z
N MET A 1 -7.81 47.72 -1.61
CA MET A 1 -7.13 46.43 -1.82
C MET A 1 -5.83 46.47 -1.06
N VAL A 2 -5.67 45.64 -0.02
CA VAL A 2 -4.41 45.52 0.71
C VAL A 2 -3.39 44.87 -0.23
N SER A 3 -2.23 45.48 -0.43
CA SER A 3 -1.17 44.89 -1.27
C SER A 3 -0.41 43.84 -0.46
N ILE A 4 0.14 42.81 -1.13
CA ILE A 4 0.93 41.76 -0.45
C ILE A 4 2.09 42.35 0.35
N PHE A 5 2.70 43.44 -0.14
CA PHE A 5 3.77 44.17 0.55
C PHE A 5 3.35 44.74 1.91
N GLN A 6 2.09 45.17 2.05
CA GLN A 6 1.56 45.63 3.34
C GLN A 6 1.26 44.49 4.31
N LEU A 7 1.03 43.27 3.80
CA LEU A 7 0.69 42.10 4.60
C LEU A 7 1.94 41.35 5.10
N ILE A 8 3.01 41.28 4.29
CA ILE A 8 4.18 40.42 4.53
C ILE A 8 5.47 41.23 4.72
N GLY A 9 5.50 42.49 4.31
CA GLY A 9 6.68 43.36 4.36
C GLY A 9 7.43 43.47 3.02
N PRO A 10 8.49 44.29 2.97
CA PRO A 10 9.23 44.56 1.74
C PRO A 10 9.98 43.33 1.22
N LYS A 11 10.16 43.27 -0.11
CA LYS A 11 10.90 42.21 -0.78
C LYS A 11 12.37 42.20 -0.32
N PRO A 12 12.96 41.05 0.04
CA PRO A 12 14.40 40.94 0.22
C PRO A 12 15.14 41.29 -1.08
N PRO A 13 16.31 41.95 -1.02
CA PRO A 13 17.04 42.40 -2.20
C PRO A 13 17.52 41.26 -3.12
N ASN A 14 17.66 40.04 -2.58
CA ASN A 14 18.21 38.88 -3.28
C ASN A 14 17.16 37.98 -3.96
N VAL A 15 15.89 38.39 -4.03
CA VAL A 15 14.80 37.57 -4.57
C VAL A 15 14.42 38.03 -5.97
N ASP A 16 14.56 37.16 -6.97
CA ASP A 16 14.08 37.40 -8.34
C ASP A 16 12.62 36.94 -8.47
N LEU A 17 11.71 37.84 -8.87
CA LEU A 17 10.28 37.51 -9.01
C LEU A 17 9.97 36.73 -10.29
N SER A 18 10.92 36.63 -11.21
CA SER A 18 10.79 35.81 -12.41
C SER A 18 11.06 34.33 -12.16
N ASP A 19 11.68 33.99 -11.02
CA ASP A 19 11.98 32.62 -10.65
C ASP A 19 10.70 31.80 -10.39
N ASN A 20 10.65 30.64 -11.02
CA ASN A 20 9.48 29.77 -11.04
C ASN A 20 9.90 28.30 -11.02
N ILE A 21 9.78 27.64 -9.87
CA ILE A 21 10.10 26.22 -9.70
C ILE A 21 8.91 25.30 -9.99
N THR A 22 7.71 25.85 -10.20
CA THR A 22 6.50 25.08 -10.49
C THR A 22 6.67 24.04 -11.63
N PRO A 23 7.34 24.33 -12.77
CA PRO A 23 7.50 23.33 -13.84
C PRO A 23 8.32 22.11 -13.39
N ARG A 24 9.38 22.34 -12.62
CA ARG A 24 10.23 21.29 -12.05
C ARG A 24 9.42 20.43 -11.09
N ASP A 25 8.69 21.07 -10.18
CA ASP A 25 7.89 20.40 -9.16
C ASP A 25 6.79 19.53 -9.78
N ASN A 26 6.11 20.06 -10.80
CA ASN A 26 5.11 19.32 -11.57
C ASN A 26 5.73 18.13 -12.30
N ALA A 27 6.88 18.30 -12.95
CA ALA A 27 7.56 17.21 -13.66
C ALA A 27 7.92 16.05 -12.72
N VAL A 28 8.46 16.36 -11.54
CA VAL A 28 8.80 15.37 -10.52
C VAL A 28 7.55 14.65 -10.01
N CYS A 29 6.48 15.38 -9.67
CA CYS A 29 5.24 14.79 -9.19
C CYS A 29 4.59 13.89 -10.25
N ILE A 30 4.54 14.33 -11.51
CA ILE A 30 3.99 13.54 -12.62
C ILE A 30 4.80 12.25 -12.80
N ALA A 31 6.14 12.34 -12.82
CA ALA A 31 6.99 11.16 -12.99
C ALA A 31 6.76 10.13 -11.88
N MET A 32 6.73 10.56 -10.62
CA MET A 32 6.56 9.67 -9.46
C MET A 32 5.18 9.00 -9.43
N VAL A 33 4.12 9.76 -9.70
CA VAL A 33 2.76 9.20 -9.76
C VAL A 33 2.61 8.26 -10.95
N THR A 34 3.24 8.56 -12.08
CA THR A 34 3.27 7.66 -13.25
C THR A 34 3.94 6.33 -12.89
N ILE A 35 5.08 6.37 -12.20
CA ILE A 35 5.76 5.16 -11.70
C ILE A 35 4.83 4.37 -10.76
N ALA A 36 4.12 5.04 -9.84
CA ALA A 36 3.18 4.39 -8.94
C ALA A 36 2.03 3.70 -9.70
N VAL A 37 1.43 4.37 -10.69
CA VAL A 37 0.37 3.81 -11.55
C VAL A 37 0.89 2.59 -12.32
N ILE A 38 2.04 2.71 -12.98
CA ILE A 38 2.66 1.59 -13.72
C ILE A 38 2.91 0.40 -12.77
N SER A 39 3.37 0.66 -11.55
CA SER A 39 3.66 -0.40 -10.57
C SER A 39 2.41 -1.17 -10.16
N VAL A 40 1.28 -0.49 -9.98
CA VAL A 40 -0.01 -1.14 -9.68
C VAL A 40 -0.52 -1.91 -10.89
N MET A 41 -0.45 -1.35 -12.09
CA MET A 41 -0.83 -2.07 -13.32
C MET A 41 0.00 -3.34 -13.48
N LEU A 42 1.30 -3.25 -13.22
CA LEU A 42 2.21 -4.38 -13.27
C LEU A 42 1.84 -5.44 -12.22
N ARG A 43 1.46 -5.03 -10.99
CA ARG A 43 0.95 -5.95 -9.95
C ARG A 43 -0.28 -6.71 -10.42
N PHE A 44 -1.26 -6.04 -11.03
CA PHE A 44 -2.44 -6.74 -11.56
C PHE A 44 -2.08 -7.70 -12.69
N TYR A 45 -1.16 -7.29 -13.58
CA TYR A 45 -0.67 -8.14 -14.66
C TYR A 45 0.07 -9.38 -14.12
N THR A 46 0.99 -9.21 -13.16
CA THR A 46 1.74 -10.35 -12.58
C THR A 46 0.81 -11.34 -11.92
N ARG A 47 -0.18 -10.87 -11.16
CA ARG A 47 -1.12 -11.76 -10.48
C ARG A 47 -2.00 -12.53 -11.44
N ARG A 48 -2.60 -11.83 -12.40
CA ARG A 48 -3.54 -12.45 -13.35
C ARG A 48 -2.84 -13.34 -14.37
N ARG A 49 -1.70 -12.93 -14.90
CA ARG A 49 -1.05 -13.58 -16.05
C ARG A 49 0.14 -14.46 -15.71
N LEU A 50 0.93 -14.11 -14.70
CA LEU A 50 2.13 -14.88 -14.35
C LEU A 50 1.87 -15.86 -13.20
N GLN A 51 1.19 -15.40 -12.15
CA GLN A 51 0.91 -16.24 -10.99
C GLN A 51 -0.38 -17.04 -11.17
N CYS A 52 -1.29 -16.59 -12.04
CA CYS A 52 -2.61 -17.19 -12.26
C CYS A 52 -3.41 -17.36 -10.95
N VAL A 53 -3.32 -16.36 -10.06
CA VAL A 53 -4.00 -16.33 -8.76
C VAL A 53 -5.11 -15.29 -8.78
N ASN A 54 -6.20 -15.58 -8.06
CA ASN A 54 -7.29 -14.64 -7.85
C ASN A 54 -6.80 -13.35 -7.16
N LEU A 55 -7.42 -12.23 -7.54
CA LEU A 55 -7.19 -10.95 -6.89
C LEU A 55 -7.81 -10.96 -5.51
N GLU A 56 -7.04 -10.53 -4.52
CA GLU A 56 -7.51 -10.45 -3.13
C GLU A 56 -7.74 -8.99 -2.73
N ILE A 57 -8.27 -8.81 -1.52
CA ILE A 57 -8.60 -7.49 -0.95
C ILE A 57 -7.37 -6.58 -0.91
N ASP A 58 -6.16 -7.13 -0.73
CA ASP A 58 -4.92 -6.35 -0.73
C ASP A 58 -4.63 -5.67 -2.08
N ASP A 59 -4.98 -6.32 -3.20
CA ASP A 59 -4.74 -5.79 -4.54
C ASP A 59 -5.64 -4.61 -4.85
N TRP A 60 -6.91 -4.71 -4.43
CA TRP A 60 -7.87 -3.62 -4.53
C TRP A 60 -7.55 -2.46 -3.59
N ALA A 61 -7.03 -2.74 -2.39
CA ALA A 61 -6.63 -1.68 -1.46
C ALA A 61 -5.51 -0.79 -2.02
N VAL A 62 -4.48 -1.37 -2.67
CA VAL A 62 -3.45 -0.56 -3.36
C VAL A 62 -4.06 0.22 -4.55
N ALA A 63 -4.99 -0.38 -5.28
CA ALA A 63 -5.64 0.32 -6.39
C ALA A 63 -6.47 1.51 -5.92
N ILE A 64 -7.17 1.36 -4.79
CA ILE A 64 -7.96 2.43 -4.18
C ILE A 64 -7.06 3.57 -3.70
N SER A 65 -5.86 3.30 -3.19
CA SER A 65 -4.93 4.36 -2.75
C SER A 65 -4.38 5.20 -3.90
N LEU A 66 -4.45 4.73 -5.16
CA LEU A 66 -4.11 5.54 -6.33
C LEU A 66 -5.08 6.70 -6.56
N ILE A 67 -6.36 6.55 -6.20
CA ILE A 67 -7.37 7.58 -6.45
C ILE A 67 -7.01 8.89 -5.72
N PRO A 68 -6.81 8.89 -4.38
CA PRO A 68 -6.40 10.09 -3.69
C PRO A 68 -4.97 10.52 -4.06
N LEU A 69 -4.08 9.60 -4.50
CA LEU A 69 -2.73 9.96 -4.95
C LEU A 69 -2.77 10.79 -6.24
N ILE A 70 -3.63 10.42 -7.21
CA ILE A 70 -3.86 11.19 -8.42
C ILE A 70 -4.50 12.55 -8.07
N ALA A 71 -5.39 12.58 -7.08
CA ALA A 71 -5.95 13.84 -6.60
C ALA A 71 -4.89 14.77 -5.98
N LEU A 72 -3.89 14.26 -5.26
CA LEU A 72 -2.75 15.05 -4.79
C LEU A 72 -1.98 15.68 -5.96
N LEU A 73 -1.70 14.90 -7.00
CA LEU A 73 -1.02 15.40 -8.20
C LEU A 73 -1.79 16.56 -8.84
N VAL A 74 -3.10 16.38 -9.03
CA VAL A 74 -3.97 17.41 -9.61
C VAL A 74 -3.95 18.68 -8.75
N MET A 75 -4.03 18.55 -7.43
CA MET A 75 -3.98 19.70 -6.53
C MET A 75 -2.63 20.41 -6.55
N THR A 76 -1.51 19.69 -6.66
CA THR A 76 -0.18 20.31 -6.83
C THR A 76 -0.10 21.12 -8.13
N ILE A 77 -0.59 20.56 -9.24
CA ILE A 77 -0.60 21.24 -10.55
C ILE A 77 -1.48 22.50 -10.50
N ILE A 78 -2.67 22.41 -9.90
CA ILE A 78 -3.58 23.57 -9.74
C ILE A 78 -2.95 24.61 -8.81
N GLY A 79 -2.34 24.20 -7.70
CA GLY A 79 -1.63 25.08 -6.77
C GLY A 79 -0.55 25.90 -7.48
N GLY A 80 0.18 25.30 -8.41
CA GLY A 80 1.17 25.97 -9.24
C GLY A 80 0.62 27.16 -10.05
N ARG A 81 -0.64 27.10 -10.47
CA ARG A 81 -1.30 28.20 -11.18
C ARG A 81 -1.58 29.41 -10.27
N TYR A 82 -1.85 29.15 -8.99
CA TYR A 82 -2.16 30.17 -7.98
C TYR A 82 -0.94 30.60 -7.14
N GLY A 83 0.27 30.35 -7.64
CA GLY A 83 1.51 30.87 -7.03
C GLY A 83 2.28 29.89 -6.14
N LEU A 84 1.90 28.60 -6.09
CA LEU A 84 2.74 27.57 -5.46
C LEU A 84 4.05 27.39 -6.26
N GLY A 85 5.20 27.57 -5.61
CA GLY A 85 6.51 27.49 -6.27
C GLY A 85 6.94 28.79 -6.95
N LYS A 86 6.27 29.90 -6.62
CA LYS A 86 6.67 31.27 -6.95
C LYS A 86 6.84 32.07 -5.66
N HIS A 87 7.69 33.09 -5.71
CA HIS A 87 7.88 33.98 -4.59
C HIS A 87 6.58 34.71 -4.21
N ILE A 88 6.25 34.74 -2.92
CA ILE A 88 4.96 35.25 -2.43
C ILE A 88 4.69 36.72 -2.84
N TRP A 89 5.74 37.53 -2.99
CA TRP A 89 5.67 38.93 -3.41
C TRP A 89 5.19 39.15 -4.85
N GLY A 90 5.27 38.12 -5.71
CA GLY A 90 4.80 38.20 -7.10
C GLY A 90 3.31 37.90 -7.28
N GLY A 91 2.62 37.44 -6.23
CA GLY A 91 1.21 37.04 -6.29
C GLY A 91 0.22 38.17 -6.01
N SER A 92 -1.08 37.90 -6.19
CA SER A 92 -2.15 38.73 -5.63
C SER A 92 -2.71 38.13 -4.34
N VAL A 93 -3.41 38.95 -3.54
CA VAL A 93 -4.10 38.46 -2.34
C VAL A 93 -5.20 37.45 -2.71
N ASP A 94 -5.82 37.59 -3.88
CA ASP A 94 -6.83 36.65 -4.38
C ASP A 94 -6.22 35.26 -4.66
N ASP A 95 -5.02 35.25 -5.24
CA ASP A 95 -4.27 34.01 -5.49
C ASP A 95 -3.87 33.33 -4.18
N LEU A 96 -3.48 34.10 -3.16
CA LEU A 96 -3.16 33.58 -1.83
C LEU A 96 -4.38 32.93 -1.16
N VAL A 97 -5.57 33.52 -1.30
CA VAL A 97 -6.82 32.92 -0.82
C VAL A 97 -7.12 31.62 -1.56
N ALA A 98 -6.98 31.60 -2.88
CA ALA A 98 -7.16 30.39 -3.69
C ALA A 98 -6.16 29.29 -3.31
N LEU A 99 -4.89 29.64 -3.13
CA LEU A 99 -3.83 28.73 -2.70
C LEU A 99 -4.15 28.11 -1.33
N ARG A 100 -4.61 28.89 -0.35
CA ARG A 100 -5.01 28.35 0.96
C ARG A 100 -6.21 27.42 0.90
N LYS A 101 -7.17 27.65 0.00
CA LYS A 101 -8.26 26.68 -0.24
C LYS A 101 -7.72 25.37 -0.81
N ILE A 102 -6.73 25.43 -1.69
CA ILE A 102 -6.06 24.24 -2.23
C ILE A 102 -5.33 23.50 -1.13
N VAL A 103 -4.59 24.19 -0.26
CA VAL A 103 -3.92 23.60 0.91
C VAL A 103 -4.93 22.89 1.82
N PHE A 104 -6.07 23.53 2.10
CA PHE A 104 -7.12 22.94 2.92
C PHE A 104 -7.61 21.60 2.32
N ALA A 105 -7.93 21.57 1.02
CA ALA A 105 -8.34 20.35 0.34
C ALA A 105 -7.21 19.29 0.28
N TYR A 106 -5.98 19.74 0.03
CA TYR A 106 -4.79 18.89 -0.09
C TYR A 106 -4.55 18.08 1.18
N ILE A 107 -4.75 18.67 2.37
CA ILE A 107 -4.56 17.99 3.66
C ILE A 107 -5.49 16.77 3.80
N TYR A 108 -6.78 16.92 3.47
CA TYR A 108 -7.73 15.80 3.56
C TYR A 108 -7.45 14.71 2.53
N ILE A 109 -7.06 15.10 1.32
CA ILE A 109 -6.65 14.15 0.28
C ILE A 109 -5.40 13.39 0.75
N TYR A 110 -4.43 14.09 1.35
CA TYR A 110 -3.21 13.47 1.87
C TYR A 110 -3.51 12.46 2.98
N TYR A 111 -4.40 12.80 3.92
CA TYR A 111 -4.87 11.85 4.93
C TYR A 111 -5.56 10.62 4.32
N ALA A 112 -6.35 10.80 3.26
CA ALA A 112 -6.97 9.69 2.54
C ALA A 112 -5.92 8.78 1.87
N VAL A 113 -4.89 9.34 1.22
CA VAL A 113 -3.80 8.55 0.62
C VAL A 113 -3.06 7.78 1.71
N SER A 114 -2.65 8.46 2.78
CA SER A 114 -1.88 7.85 3.86
C SER A 114 -2.66 6.69 4.52
N ALA A 115 -3.93 6.93 4.87
CA ALA A 115 -4.81 5.93 5.48
C ALA A 115 -4.99 4.69 4.59
N THR A 116 -5.32 4.90 3.30
CA THR A 116 -5.55 3.81 2.35
C THR A 116 -4.28 3.02 2.04
N LEU A 117 -3.14 3.70 1.88
CA LEU A 117 -1.84 3.08 1.64
C LEU A 117 -1.37 2.23 2.82
N LYS A 118 -1.41 2.76 4.04
CA LYS A 118 -1.04 2.02 5.26
C LYS A 118 -1.96 0.83 5.48
N THR A 119 -3.25 0.99 5.24
CA THR A 119 -4.22 -0.11 5.27
C THR A 119 -3.86 -1.19 4.26
N SER A 120 -3.47 -0.81 3.05
CA SER A 120 -3.04 -1.75 2.03
C SER A 120 -1.77 -2.53 2.41
N LEU A 121 -0.81 -1.89 3.08
CA LEU A 121 0.41 -2.54 3.58
C LEU A 121 0.07 -3.57 4.68
N VAL A 122 -0.81 -3.21 5.61
CA VAL A 122 -1.24 -4.15 6.66
C VAL A 122 -2.01 -5.33 6.07
N LEU A 123 -2.86 -5.11 5.06
CA LEU A 123 -3.54 -6.19 4.34
C LEU A 123 -2.57 -7.12 3.61
N LEU A 124 -1.48 -6.57 3.06
CA LEU A 124 -0.39 -7.37 2.50
C LEU A 124 0.29 -8.22 3.59
N TYR A 125 0.56 -7.67 4.78
CA TYR A 125 1.12 -8.44 5.90
C TYR A 125 0.16 -9.52 6.41
N ARG A 126 -1.14 -9.21 6.48
CA ARG A 126 -2.20 -10.17 6.81
C ARG A 126 -2.15 -11.39 5.90
N ARG A 127 -1.89 -11.18 4.60
CA ARG A 127 -1.78 -12.27 3.63
C ARG A 127 -0.58 -13.17 3.88
N ILE A 128 0.55 -12.60 4.31
CA ILE A 128 1.81 -13.34 4.51
C ILE A 128 1.80 -14.11 5.84
N PHE A 129 1.30 -13.50 6.91
CA PHE A 129 1.45 -14.02 8.28
C PHE A 129 0.13 -14.36 8.99
N GLY A 130 -1.02 -14.11 8.36
CA GLY A 130 -2.32 -14.10 9.02
C GLY A 130 -2.58 -12.80 9.81
N MET A 131 -3.84 -12.52 10.12
CA MET A 131 -4.21 -11.37 10.93
C MET A 131 -3.83 -11.59 12.39
N LYS A 132 -3.05 -10.68 12.99
CA LYS A 132 -2.72 -10.70 14.42
C LYS A 132 -3.16 -9.42 15.12
N TRP A 133 -3.33 -9.47 16.43
CA TRP A 133 -3.71 -8.32 17.25
C TRP A 133 -2.81 -7.09 17.04
N THR A 134 -1.50 -7.28 16.87
CA THR A 134 -0.55 -6.20 16.59
C THR A 134 -0.85 -5.45 15.28
N MET A 135 -1.40 -6.12 14.28
CA MET A 135 -1.81 -5.51 13.01
C MET A 135 -3.07 -4.66 13.16
N TRP A 136 -4.03 -5.11 13.98
CA TRP A 136 -5.21 -4.31 14.31
C TRP A 136 -4.84 -3.03 15.03
N VAL A 137 -3.96 -3.11 16.03
CA VAL A 137 -3.44 -1.94 16.74
C VAL A 137 -2.74 -0.99 15.77
N CYS A 138 -1.90 -1.52 14.87
CA CYS A 138 -1.24 -0.71 13.84
C CYS A 138 -2.24 0.00 12.91
N LEU A 139 -3.29 -0.70 12.44
CA LEU A 139 -4.35 -0.11 11.63
C LEU A 139 -5.08 1.01 12.37
N ILE A 140 -5.45 0.78 13.62
CA ILE A 140 -6.18 1.77 14.43
C ILE A 140 -5.30 3.00 14.67
N LEU A 141 -4.03 2.83 15.01
CA LEU A 141 -3.11 3.95 15.24
C LEU A 141 -2.82 4.73 13.95
N SER A 142 -2.55 4.02 12.84
CA SER A 142 -2.25 4.64 11.54
C SER A 142 -3.46 5.34 10.91
N ASN A 143 -4.67 4.83 11.05
CA ASN A 143 -5.85 5.52 10.54
C ASN A 143 -6.37 6.56 11.56
N GLY A 144 -6.15 6.31 12.85
CA GLY A 144 -6.58 7.17 13.95
C GLY A 144 -5.96 8.55 13.90
N TYR A 145 -4.64 8.68 13.66
CA TYR A 145 -4.01 10.01 13.58
C TYR A 145 -4.50 10.82 12.36
N CYS A 146 -4.84 10.16 11.25
CA CYS A 146 -5.44 10.81 10.08
C CYS A 146 -6.84 11.34 10.41
N LEU A 147 -7.67 10.53 11.07
CA LEU A 147 -9.03 10.92 11.48
C LEU A 147 -9.02 12.04 12.52
N VAL A 148 -8.27 11.86 13.60
CA VAL A 148 -8.15 12.85 14.68
C VAL A 148 -7.55 14.15 14.13
N GLY A 149 -6.48 14.06 13.34
CA GLY A 149 -5.88 15.23 12.69
C GLY A 149 -6.86 15.96 11.77
N GLY A 150 -7.66 15.24 10.98
CA GLY A 150 -8.69 15.82 10.13
C GLY A 150 -9.78 16.56 10.92
N ILE A 151 -10.22 15.99 12.05
CA ILE A 151 -11.22 16.61 12.93
C ILE A 151 -10.64 17.85 13.62
N VAL A 152 -9.46 17.74 14.23
CA VAL A 152 -8.80 18.86 14.92
C VAL A 152 -8.54 20.02 13.95
N PHE A 153 -8.18 19.73 12.71
CA PHE A 153 -7.94 20.76 11.70
C PHE A 153 -9.22 21.54 11.32
N LEU A 154 -10.40 20.93 11.39
CA LEU A 154 -11.67 21.67 11.21
C LEU A 154 -11.86 22.77 12.26
N PHE A 155 -11.31 22.55 13.46
CA PHE A 155 -11.36 23.49 14.59
C PHE A 155 -10.11 24.36 14.69
N ALA A 156 -9.23 24.39 13.67
CA ALA A 156 -8.05 25.24 13.68
C ALA A 156 -8.40 26.74 13.72
N THR A 157 -9.51 27.13 13.07
CA THR A 157 -9.95 28.53 13.00
C THR A 157 -11.44 28.68 13.30
N THR A 158 -11.83 29.81 13.89
CA THR A 158 -13.22 30.17 14.14
C THR A 158 -13.55 31.53 13.51
N PRO A 159 -14.42 31.60 12.49
CA PRO A 159 -15.05 30.50 11.72
C PRO A 159 -14.05 29.79 10.78
N ILE A 160 -14.36 28.58 10.29
CA ILE A 160 -13.45 27.80 9.40
C ILE A 160 -13.03 28.56 8.13
N LYS A 161 -13.90 29.47 7.66
CA LYS A 161 -13.63 30.35 6.51
C LYS A 161 -12.42 31.26 6.73
N TYR A 162 -12.09 31.54 7.98
CA TYR A 162 -10.96 32.37 8.36
C TYR A 162 -9.63 31.78 7.86
N PHE A 163 -9.48 30.44 7.83
CA PHE A 163 -8.25 29.79 7.34
C PHE A 163 -7.79 30.31 5.97
N TRP A 164 -8.70 30.45 5.02
CA TRP A 164 -8.37 31.00 3.70
C TRP A 164 -8.62 32.51 3.57
N MET A 165 -9.47 33.12 4.41
CA MET A 165 -9.79 34.55 4.35
C MET A 165 -8.87 35.45 5.17
N GLN A 166 -8.03 34.92 6.07
CA GLN A 166 -7.21 35.72 6.98
C GLN A 166 -6.25 36.70 6.27
N SER A 167 -5.92 36.48 4.99
CA SER A 167 -5.14 37.44 4.19
C SER A 167 -5.93 38.63 3.66
N LYS A 168 -7.26 38.50 3.55
CA LYS A 168 -8.17 39.58 3.10
C LYS A 168 -8.80 40.30 4.29
N ASP A 169 -9.31 39.54 5.25
CA ASP A 169 -10.06 40.05 6.40
C ASP A 169 -9.46 39.53 7.72
N PRO A 170 -8.35 40.12 8.19
CA PRO A 170 -7.67 39.67 9.41
C PRO A 170 -8.52 39.72 10.68
N PHE A 171 -9.54 40.57 10.72
CA PHE A 171 -10.41 40.75 11.89
C PHE A 171 -11.67 39.87 11.86
N SER A 172 -11.87 39.08 10.79
CA SER A 172 -13.09 38.28 10.60
C SER A 172 -13.14 36.98 11.41
N GLY A 173 -12.08 36.66 12.15
CA GLY A 173 -11.99 35.43 12.92
C GLY A 173 -10.70 35.36 13.74
N LYS A 174 -10.45 34.18 14.33
CA LYS A 174 -9.24 33.90 15.10
C LYS A 174 -8.71 32.49 14.82
N GLU A 175 -7.39 32.34 14.94
CA GLU A 175 -6.74 31.03 15.02
C GLU A 175 -6.88 30.50 16.46
N ASN A 176 -7.39 29.28 16.61
CA ASN A 176 -7.56 28.67 17.94
C ASN A 176 -6.24 28.08 18.45
N PHE A 177 -5.37 27.65 17.54
CA PHE A 177 -4.00 27.21 17.82
C PHE A 177 -3.14 27.50 16.60
N ASN A 178 -1.82 27.51 16.80
CA ASN A 178 -0.87 27.75 15.73
C ASN A 178 -0.82 26.56 14.77
N VAL A 179 -1.24 26.80 13.54
CA VAL A 179 -1.39 25.78 12.50
C VAL A 179 -0.05 25.16 12.07
N TYR A 180 1.05 25.91 12.13
CA TYR A 180 2.37 25.41 11.74
C TYR A 180 2.90 24.35 12.71
N TYR A 181 2.77 24.57 14.02
CA TYR A 181 3.12 23.54 15.01
C TYR A 181 2.25 22.29 14.88
N PHE A 182 0.98 22.46 14.51
CA PHE A 182 0.08 21.35 14.21
C PHE A 182 0.52 20.56 12.95
N PHE A 183 0.99 21.23 11.90
CA PHE A 183 1.51 20.52 10.72
C PHE A 183 2.80 19.75 11.04
N ILE A 184 3.69 20.32 11.84
CA ILE A 184 4.91 19.63 12.27
C ILE A 184 4.58 18.40 13.10
N SER A 185 3.65 18.51 14.05
CA SER A 185 3.22 17.35 14.84
C SER A 185 2.60 16.27 13.97
N GLN A 186 1.84 16.63 12.93
CA GLN A 186 1.30 15.66 11.97
C GLN A 186 2.37 14.99 11.11
N VAL A 187 3.42 15.70 10.70
CA VAL A 187 4.56 15.08 10.01
C VAL A 187 5.26 14.09 10.94
N CYS A 188 5.48 14.44 12.21
CA CYS A 188 6.07 13.53 13.19
C CYS A 188 5.20 12.28 13.44
N LEU A 189 3.88 12.45 13.55
CA LEU A 189 2.94 11.33 13.70
C LEU A 189 2.89 10.46 12.44
N ASN A 190 3.01 11.04 11.25
CA ASN A 190 3.13 10.28 10.01
C ASN A 190 4.38 9.40 10.00
N ILE A 191 5.55 9.97 10.33
CA ILE A 191 6.82 9.25 10.45
C ILE A 191 6.70 8.11 11.47
N PHE A 192 6.09 8.39 12.63
CA PHE A 192 5.85 7.37 13.65
C PHE A 192 4.94 6.25 13.14
N ALA A 193 3.87 6.57 12.43
CA ALA A 193 2.98 5.58 11.85
C ALA A 193 3.68 4.74 10.77
N ASP A 194 4.54 5.34 9.94
CA ASP A 194 5.37 4.62 8.97
C ASP A 194 6.32 3.64 9.68
N LEU A 195 7.00 4.11 10.74
CA LEU A 195 7.86 3.26 11.56
C LEU A 195 7.08 2.10 12.20
N LEU A 196 5.89 2.35 12.74
CA LEU A 196 5.03 1.29 13.27
C LEU A 196 4.69 0.25 12.21
N THR A 197 4.26 0.68 11.01
CA THR A 197 3.93 -0.26 9.92
C THR A 197 5.14 -1.10 9.51
N LEU A 198 6.35 -0.52 9.54
CA LEU A 198 7.60 -1.20 9.27
C LEU A 198 8.01 -2.20 10.37
N LEU A 199 7.75 -1.88 11.64
CA LEU A 199 8.11 -2.73 12.78
C LEU A 199 7.17 -3.91 12.98
N VAL A 200 5.89 -3.81 12.59
CA VAL A 200 4.88 -4.88 12.73
C VAL A 200 5.36 -6.27 12.29
N PRO A 201 5.98 -6.46 11.10
CA PRO A 201 6.45 -7.77 10.66
C PRO A 201 7.69 -8.30 11.41
N ILE A 202 8.50 -7.49 12.11
CA ILE A 202 9.77 -7.98 12.69
C ILE A 202 9.54 -9.04 13.77
N PRO A 203 8.71 -8.80 14.82
CA PRO A 203 8.51 -9.80 15.87
C PRO A 203 7.82 -11.05 15.34
N LEU A 204 6.99 -10.90 14.30
CA LEU A 204 6.33 -12.00 13.60
C LEU A 204 7.34 -12.94 12.93
N VAL A 205 8.40 -12.37 12.34
CA VAL A 205 9.45 -13.12 11.66
C VAL A 205 10.36 -13.84 12.64
N TRP A 206 10.72 -13.20 13.76
CA TRP A 206 11.66 -13.77 14.73
C TRP A 206 11.07 -14.94 15.50
N ASN A 207 9.75 -14.96 15.72
CA ASN A 207 9.08 -16.03 16.45
C ASN A 207 8.65 -17.22 15.58
N LEU A 208 8.78 -17.14 14.25
CA LEU A 208 8.36 -18.22 13.36
C LEU A 208 9.57 -18.92 12.75
N GLN A 209 9.66 -20.25 12.92
CA GLN A 209 10.67 -21.11 12.31
C GLN A 209 10.47 -21.20 10.79
N MET A 210 10.65 -20.10 10.09
CA MET A 210 10.45 -20.00 8.65
C MET A 210 11.64 -20.55 7.87
N ARG A 211 11.36 -21.08 6.67
CA ARG A 211 12.38 -21.49 5.71
C ARG A 211 13.21 -20.26 5.30
N LYS A 212 14.53 -20.44 5.08
CA LYS A 212 15.48 -19.35 4.73
C LYS A 212 14.96 -18.44 3.60
N ALA A 213 14.22 -19.02 2.66
CA ALA A 213 13.50 -18.34 1.58
C ALA A 213 12.55 -17.22 2.03
N GLN A 214 11.70 -17.50 3.02
CA GLN A 214 10.75 -16.53 3.56
C GLN A 214 11.46 -15.47 4.39
N LYS A 215 12.53 -15.85 5.10
CA LYS A 215 13.35 -14.90 5.88
C LYS A 215 13.98 -13.83 4.98
N ILE A 216 14.47 -14.22 3.80
CA ILE A 216 15.02 -13.28 2.82
C ILE A 216 13.91 -12.42 2.19
N MET A 217 12.73 -12.99 1.94
CA MET A 217 11.56 -12.21 1.51
C MET A 217 11.23 -11.07 2.45
N ILE A 218 11.18 -11.38 3.74
CA ILE A 218 10.74 -10.40 4.71
C ILE A 218 11.81 -9.34 4.95
N SER A 219 13.09 -9.74 4.90
CA SER A 219 14.21 -8.79 4.92
C SER A 219 14.17 -7.84 3.71
N GLY A 220 13.81 -8.31 2.51
CA GLY A 220 13.64 -7.46 1.34
C GLY A 220 12.48 -6.46 1.49
N ILE A 221 11.34 -6.91 2.01
CA ILE A 221 10.20 -6.02 2.30
C ILE A 221 10.58 -4.95 3.33
N PHE A 222 11.34 -5.33 4.35
CA PHE A 222 11.79 -4.42 5.39
C PHE A 222 12.72 -3.33 4.86
N LEU A 223 13.69 -3.71 4.02
CA LEU A 223 14.60 -2.76 3.36
C LEU A 223 13.84 -1.78 2.47
N LEU A 224 12.83 -2.26 1.74
CA LEU A 224 12.00 -1.41 0.88
C LEU A 224 11.12 -0.45 1.70
N ALA A 225 10.68 -0.85 2.88
CA ALA A 225 9.88 -0.01 3.76
C ALA A 225 10.68 1.14 4.42
N LEU A 226 12.02 1.09 4.40
CA LEU A 226 12.87 2.20 4.86
C LEU A 226 12.87 3.39 3.88
N ILE A 227 12.57 3.17 2.60
CA ILE A 227 12.67 4.21 1.57
C ILE A 227 11.61 5.31 1.78
N PRO A 228 10.30 5.00 1.96
CA PRO A 228 9.31 6.03 2.31
C PRO A 228 9.62 6.75 3.63
N LEU A 229 10.19 6.03 4.61
CA LEU A 229 10.57 6.63 5.89
C LEU A 229 11.67 7.69 5.70
N ALA A 230 12.67 7.41 4.87
CA ALA A 230 13.71 8.38 4.52
C ALA A 230 13.14 9.59 3.75
N ALA A 231 12.13 9.38 2.89
CA ALA A 231 11.47 10.45 2.15
C ALA A 231 10.72 11.46 3.04
N ASN A 232 10.38 11.09 4.29
CA ASN A 232 9.80 12.03 5.24
C ASN A 232 10.83 13.00 5.86
N ILE A 233 12.14 12.71 5.82
CA ILE A 233 13.17 13.56 6.43
C ILE A 233 13.21 14.95 5.77
N PRO A 234 13.35 15.07 4.44
CA PRO A 234 13.35 16.38 3.79
C PRO A 234 12.03 17.11 4.02
N ARG A 235 10.89 16.39 3.98
CA ARG A 235 9.57 16.97 4.25
C ARG A 235 9.49 17.62 5.63
N LEU A 236 10.01 16.96 6.66
CA LEU A 236 10.06 17.52 8.01
C LEU A 236 10.95 18.76 8.05
N THR A 237 12.11 18.73 7.41
CA THR A 237 13.01 19.89 7.32
C THR A 237 12.33 21.09 6.66
N TYR A 238 11.68 20.90 5.52
CA TYR A 238 10.95 21.99 4.84
C TYR A 238 9.76 22.49 5.67
N MET A 239 9.05 21.60 6.39
CA MET A 239 7.96 22.00 7.27
C MET A 239 8.44 22.82 8.47
N ILE A 240 9.63 22.51 9.02
CA ILE A 240 10.27 23.32 10.06
C ILE A 240 10.69 24.68 9.49
N ASN A 241 11.28 24.70 8.29
CA ASN A 241 11.67 25.94 7.62
C ASN A 241 10.45 26.86 7.35
N LEU A 242 9.26 26.30 7.16
CA LEU A 242 8.03 27.06 6.96
C LEU A 242 7.66 27.93 8.17
N LEU A 243 8.11 27.59 9.39
CA LEU A 243 7.91 28.42 10.59
C LEU A 243 8.68 29.73 10.54
N THR A 244 9.86 29.73 9.91
CA THR A 244 10.82 30.84 9.94
C THR A 244 10.92 31.57 8.62
N SER A 245 10.47 30.95 7.52
CA SER A 245 10.54 31.54 6.18
C SER A 245 9.47 32.62 5.97
N VAL A 246 9.89 33.80 5.58
CA VAL A 246 9.00 34.87 5.10
C VAL A 246 8.32 34.47 3.77
N ASP A 247 9.03 33.68 2.95
CA ASP A 247 8.51 33.18 1.68
C ASP A 247 7.82 31.82 1.81
N ALA A 248 6.64 31.85 2.44
CA ALA A 248 5.86 30.65 2.68
C ALA A 248 5.45 29.93 1.38
N SER A 249 5.16 30.66 0.30
CA SER A 249 4.73 30.06 -0.98
C SER A 249 5.83 29.24 -1.65
N TRP A 250 7.08 29.70 -1.58
CA TRP A 250 8.22 28.98 -2.12
C TRP A 250 8.50 27.70 -1.33
N VAL A 251 8.64 27.80 0.00
CA VAL A 251 8.93 26.63 0.86
C VAL A 251 7.79 25.62 0.86
N MET A 252 6.54 26.08 0.76
CA MET A 252 5.37 25.22 0.69
C MET A 252 5.35 24.34 -0.56
N SER A 253 5.92 24.78 -1.68
CA SER A 253 6.00 23.97 -2.90
C SER A 253 6.81 22.69 -2.69
N GLU A 254 7.96 22.78 -2.03
CA GLU A 254 8.80 21.64 -1.67
C GLU A 254 8.04 20.67 -0.76
N VAL A 255 7.27 21.19 0.20
CA VAL A 255 6.42 20.35 1.06
C VAL A 255 5.40 19.55 0.24
N PHE A 256 4.79 20.15 -0.78
CA PHE A 256 3.82 19.47 -1.66
C PHE A 256 4.49 18.40 -2.53
N VAL A 257 5.69 18.68 -3.04
CA VAL A 257 6.49 17.72 -3.80
C VAL A 257 6.80 16.50 -2.94
N TRP A 258 7.37 16.69 -1.75
CA TRP A 258 7.69 15.59 -0.85
C TRP A 258 6.44 14.84 -0.34
N SER A 259 5.32 15.54 -0.14
CA SER A 259 4.03 14.94 0.22
C SER A 259 3.39 14.13 -0.92
N THR A 260 3.89 14.26 -2.15
CA THR A 260 3.50 13.44 -3.32
C THR A 260 4.49 12.31 -3.57
N ILE A 261 5.79 12.57 -3.37
CA ILE A 261 6.87 11.57 -3.51
C ILE A 261 6.71 10.45 -2.49
N GLU A 262 6.51 10.79 -1.21
CA GLU A 262 6.38 9.81 -0.11
C GLU A 262 5.32 8.73 -0.38
N PRO A 263 4.05 9.05 -0.66
CA PRO A 263 3.05 8.02 -0.94
C PRO A 263 3.28 7.32 -2.28
N SER A 264 3.88 7.98 -3.28
CA SER A 264 4.23 7.34 -4.56
C SER A 264 5.26 6.22 -4.36
N ILE A 265 6.30 6.48 -3.57
CA ILE A 265 7.31 5.48 -3.18
C ILE A 265 6.63 4.38 -2.34
N GLY A 266 5.75 4.74 -1.41
CA GLY A 266 5.05 3.75 -0.61
C GLY A 266 4.17 2.81 -1.44
N VAL A 267 3.46 3.31 -2.47
CA VAL A 267 2.70 2.47 -3.43
C VAL A 267 3.63 1.55 -4.21
N LEU A 268 4.75 2.06 -4.70
CA LEU A 268 5.78 1.26 -5.37
C LEU A 268 6.27 0.14 -4.44
N CYS A 269 6.64 0.47 -3.20
CA CYS A 269 7.10 -0.50 -2.21
C CYS A 269 6.03 -1.54 -1.86
N ALA A 270 4.76 -1.16 -1.80
CA ALA A 270 3.65 -2.10 -1.62
C ALA A 270 3.54 -3.10 -2.78
N CYS A 271 3.88 -2.68 -4.01
CA CYS A 271 3.83 -3.51 -5.22
C CYS A 271 5.02 -4.46 -5.38
N LEU A 272 6.22 -4.07 -4.96
CA LEU A 272 7.46 -4.84 -5.18
C LEU A 272 7.40 -6.33 -4.77
N PRO A 273 6.79 -6.73 -3.63
CA PRO A 273 6.74 -8.14 -3.24
C PRO A 273 5.98 -9.02 -4.24
N THR A 274 4.96 -8.46 -4.88
CA THR A 274 4.16 -9.15 -5.91
C THR A 274 4.80 -9.15 -7.30
N LEU A 275 5.76 -8.27 -7.53
CA LEU A 275 6.47 -8.13 -8.81
C LEU A 275 7.70 -9.05 -8.93
N ASN A 276 8.12 -9.68 -7.83
CA ASN A 276 9.25 -10.61 -7.77
C ASN A 276 9.32 -11.64 -8.93
N PRO A 277 8.25 -12.39 -9.28
CA PRO A 277 8.33 -13.33 -10.41
C PRO A 277 8.62 -12.66 -11.75
N MET A 278 8.17 -11.42 -11.97
CA MET A 278 8.51 -10.66 -13.17
C MET A 278 9.97 -10.23 -13.20
N VAL A 279 10.47 -9.69 -12.09
CA VAL A 279 11.86 -9.24 -11.99
C VAL A 279 12.80 -10.41 -12.31
N ARG A 280 12.48 -11.63 -11.84
CA ARG A 280 13.23 -12.84 -12.18
C ARG A 280 13.23 -13.18 -13.67
N LEU A 281 12.08 -13.08 -14.33
CA LEU A 281 11.98 -13.36 -15.77
C LEU A 281 12.75 -12.34 -16.60
N VAL A 282 12.67 -11.07 -16.25
CA VAL A 282 13.43 -10.00 -16.90
C VAL A 282 14.93 -10.20 -16.67
N PHE A 283 15.35 -10.47 -15.42
CA PHE A 283 16.76 -10.76 -15.12
C PHE A 283 17.29 -11.96 -15.89
N LYS A 284 16.53 -13.06 -15.96
CA LYS A 284 16.91 -14.25 -16.75
C LYS A 284 17.04 -13.92 -18.24
N LYS A 285 16.14 -13.10 -18.79
CA LYS A 285 16.12 -12.74 -20.22
C LYS A 285 17.22 -11.73 -20.59
N VAL A 286 17.55 -10.80 -19.70
CA VAL A 286 18.52 -9.71 -19.95
C VAL A 286 19.95 -10.15 -19.60
N PHE A 287 20.14 -10.82 -18.48
CA PHE A 287 21.48 -11.15 -17.99
C PHE A 287 21.89 -12.60 -18.24
N GLY A 288 21.00 -13.47 -18.73
CA GLY A 288 21.33 -14.88 -19.02
C GLY A 288 21.69 -15.72 -17.79
N VAL A 289 21.72 -15.13 -16.60
CA VAL A 289 22.06 -15.81 -15.35
C VAL A 289 20.81 -16.46 -14.77
N GLU A 290 20.84 -17.78 -14.61
CA GLU A 290 19.82 -18.52 -13.88
C GLU A 290 19.96 -18.25 -12.38
N SER A 291 19.42 -17.12 -11.90
CA SER A 291 19.38 -16.83 -10.47
C SER A 291 18.45 -17.83 -9.78
N TYR A 292 19.04 -18.82 -9.11
CA TYR A 292 18.43 -19.54 -8.00
C TYR A 292 18.27 -18.56 -6.82
N GLY A 293 17.37 -17.59 -7.00
CA GLY A 293 17.06 -16.60 -5.98
C GLY A 293 16.26 -17.22 -4.83
N PRO A 294 16.40 -16.71 -3.61
CA PRO A 294 16.02 -17.40 -2.38
C PRO A 294 14.52 -17.63 -2.20
N PHE A 295 13.64 -16.98 -2.97
CA PHE A 295 12.20 -17.20 -2.82
C PHE A 295 11.82 -18.45 -3.59
N GLY A 296 11.43 -19.49 -2.84
CA GLY A 296 11.05 -20.78 -3.38
C GLY A 296 9.98 -20.67 -4.44
N SER A 297 10.21 -21.38 -5.53
CA SER A 297 9.16 -21.79 -6.45
C SER A 297 8.02 -22.42 -5.63
N TYR A 298 6.81 -21.89 -5.76
CA TYR A 298 5.67 -22.79 -5.64
C TYR A 298 5.88 -23.84 -6.73
N PRO A 299 5.97 -25.15 -6.41
CA PRO A 299 5.95 -26.15 -7.45
C PRO A 299 4.61 -25.96 -8.14
N HIS A 300 4.66 -25.48 -9.37
CA HIS A 300 3.55 -25.60 -10.28
C HIS A 300 3.35 -27.10 -10.41
N TYR A 301 2.36 -27.65 -9.70
CA TYR A 301 1.73 -28.90 -10.09
C TYR A 301 1.00 -28.60 -11.40
N ALA A 302 1.77 -28.35 -12.46
CA ALA A 302 1.34 -28.68 -13.80
C ALA A 302 1.28 -30.21 -13.80
N GLY A 303 0.11 -30.74 -13.44
CA GLY A 303 -0.22 -32.12 -13.66
C GLY A 303 -0.09 -32.39 -15.16
N LYS A 304 1.10 -32.78 -15.61
CA LYS A 304 1.25 -33.59 -16.80
C LYS A 304 0.49 -34.87 -16.49
N ARG A 305 -0.78 -34.91 -16.89
CA ARG A 305 -1.51 -36.15 -17.13
C ARG A 305 -0.69 -36.88 -18.19
N SER A 306 0.24 -37.70 -17.73
CA SER A 306 0.93 -38.67 -18.55
C SER A 306 -0.15 -39.63 -19.05
N SER A 307 -0.38 -39.62 -20.36
CA SER A 307 -1.35 -40.45 -21.08
C SER A 307 -1.07 -41.96 -21.00
N LYS A 308 -0.19 -42.42 -20.10
CA LYS A 308 0.19 -43.83 -19.95
C LYS A 308 -0.66 -44.64 -18.97
N SER A 309 -1.50 -43.99 -18.14
CA SER A 309 -2.36 -44.73 -17.18
C SER A 309 -3.72 -45.17 -17.74
N GLN A 310 -4.09 -44.73 -18.95
CA GLN A 310 -5.36 -45.08 -19.57
C GLN A 310 -5.29 -46.35 -20.44
N GLU A 311 -4.08 -46.72 -20.89
CA GLU A 311 -3.83 -47.92 -21.68
C GLU A 311 -3.75 -49.17 -20.79
N PHE A 312 -3.11 -49.07 -19.62
CA PHE A 312 -3.03 -50.16 -18.64
C PHE A 312 -4.40 -50.53 -18.04
N ARG A 313 -5.30 -49.54 -17.87
CA ARG A 313 -6.66 -49.77 -17.36
C ARG A 313 -7.61 -50.36 -18.40
N ARG A 314 -7.32 -50.26 -19.70
CA ARG A 314 -8.11 -50.94 -20.74
C ARG A 314 -7.73 -52.42 -20.86
N PHE A 315 -6.43 -52.74 -20.73
CA PHE A 315 -5.95 -54.13 -20.78
C PHE A 315 -6.48 -55.01 -19.63
N ASP A 316 -6.58 -54.47 -18.41
CA ASP A 316 -7.12 -55.22 -17.26
C ASP A 316 -8.63 -55.47 -17.34
N VAL A 317 -9.40 -54.60 -18.00
CA VAL A 317 -10.87 -54.76 -18.13
C VAL A 317 -11.22 -55.77 -19.22
N GLU A 318 -10.40 -55.85 -20.28
CA GLU A 318 -10.60 -56.79 -21.38
C GLU A 318 -10.25 -58.24 -20.98
N ASN A 319 -9.14 -58.44 -20.26
CA ASN A 319 -8.76 -59.76 -19.71
C ASN A 319 -9.74 -60.28 -18.62
N ARG A 320 -10.36 -59.39 -17.85
CA ARG A 320 -11.34 -59.78 -16.83
C ARG A 320 -12.66 -60.26 -17.43
N ASN A 321 -13.05 -59.72 -18.58
CA ASN A 321 -14.25 -60.16 -19.29
C ASN A 321 -14.04 -61.47 -20.07
N GLU A 322 -12.82 -61.76 -20.53
CA GLU A 322 -12.50 -63.04 -21.18
C GLU A 322 -12.45 -64.22 -20.18
N SER A 323 -11.94 -63.99 -18.97
CA SER A 323 -11.88 -65.02 -17.91
C SER A 323 -13.26 -65.38 -17.35
N LEU A 324 -14.20 -64.44 -17.29
CA LEU A 324 -15.59 -64.71 -16.89
C LEU A 324 -16.40 -65.47 -17.96
N ARG A 325 -15.94 -65.46 -19.22
CA ARG A 325 -16.63 -66.11 -20.34
C ARG A 325 -16.21 -67.58 -20.54
N LYS A 326 -15.10 -68.02 -19.93
CA LYS A 326 -14.55 -69.38 -20.05
C LYS A 326 -14.75 -70.29 -18.82
N GLY A 327 -15.39 -69.82 -17.76
CA GLY A 327 -15.61 -70.61 -16.53
C GLY A 327 -17.02 -71.20 -16.41
N ARG A 328 -17.40 -72.15 -17.29
CA ARG A 328 -18.56 -73.03 -17.07
C ARG A 328 -18.24 -74.44 -17.55
N GLN A 329 -17.71 -75.28 -16.66
CA GLN A 329 -18.01 -76.72 -16.62
C GLN A 329 -17.61 -77.31 -15.25
N TYR A 330 -18.56 -78.07 -14.67
CA TYR A 330 -18.69 -78.76 -13.36
C TYR A 330 -17.52 -79.70 -12.95
N PRO A 331 -17.49 -80.36 -11.75
CA PRO A 331 -18.57 -80.61 -10.77
C PRO A 331 -18.23 -80.42 -9.27
N ASP A 332 -19.29 -80.59 -8.46
CA ASP A 332 -19.33 -80.74 -7.00
C ASP A 332 -18.30 -81.74 -6.46
N ASP A 333 -17.63 -81.39 -5.36
CA ASP A 333 -17.28 -82.26 -4.21
C ASP A 333 -16.44 -81.48 -3.17
N GLU A 334 -16.77 -81.68 -1.88
CA GLU A 334 -15.99 -81.36 -0.65
C GLU A 334 -15.96 -79.94 -0.03
N ILE A 335 -16.99 -79.67 0.79
CA ILE A 335 -17.00 -79.43 2.26
C ILE A 335 -15.71 -78.90 2.97
N MET A 336 -15.95 -78.03 3.99
CA MET A 336 -15.11 -77.65 5.15
C MET A 336 -14.09 -76.52 4.91
N LEU A 337 -14.00 -75.40 5.65
CA LEU A 337 -14.13 -75.15 7.08
C LEU A 337 -14.44 -73.65 7.35
N THR A 338 -15.38 -73.40 8.28
CA THR A 338 -15.50 -72.28 9.26
C THR A 338 -15.30 -70.83 8.79
N THR A 339 -16.29 -69.93 8.74
CA THR A 339 -17.29 -69.47 9.75
C THR A 339 -16.69 -68.62 10.88
N VAL A 340 -16.91 -67.30 10.75
CA VAL A 340 -17.41 -66.35 11.78
C VAL A 340 -16.49 -65.93 12.94
N ALA A 341 -15.99 -64.70 12.83
CA ALA A 341 -15.90 -63.66 13.86
C ALA A 341 -15.49 -62.39 13.10
N SER A 342 -16.17 -61.25 13.07
CA SER A 342 -17.05 -60.60 14.03
C SER A 342 -17.92 -59.58 13.26
N LEU A 343 -19.20 -59.88 13.11
CA LEU A 343 -20.26 -58.91 12.83
C LEU A 343 -21.30 -59.15 13.91
N ASN A 344 -21.16 -58.49 15.05
CA ASN A 344 -22.20 -58.30 16.07
C ASN A 344 -21.64 -57.48 17.25
N GLU A 345 -21.43 -56.19 17.04
CA GLU A 345 -21.32 -55.21 18.13
C GLU A 345 -21.84 -53.87 17.58
N TYR A 346 -23.15 -53.80 17.32
CA TYR A 346 -23.81 -52.54 16.99
C TYR A 346 -25.19 -52.33 17.63
N ASP A 347 -25.71 -53.26 18.44
CA ASP A 347 -27.02 -53.11 19.08
C ASP A 347 -26.93 -53.49 20.57
N ALA A 348 -26.65 -52.51 21.45
CA ALA A 348 -27.09 -52.51 22.87
C ALA A 348 -26.50 -51.32 23.67
N VAL A 349 -26.76 -50.07 23.28
CA VAL A 349 -26.66 -48.93 24.21
C VAL A 349 -27.73 -47.88 23.85
N ARG A 350 -28.98 -48.20 24.16
CA ARG A 350 -30.11 -47.28 24.29
C ARG A 350 -31.21 -48.03 25.06
N GLU A 351 -31.76 -47.38 26.09
CA GLU A 351 -32.65 -47.94 27.15
C GLU A 351 -31.82 -48.63 28.25
N ASP A 352 -31.71 -48.16 29.49
CA ASP A 352 -32.72 -47.57 30.36
C ASP A 352 -32.19 -46.46 31.28
N THR A 353 -32.98 -45.40 31.37
CA THR A 353 -33.09 -44.47 32.50
C THR A 353 -34.12 -45.01 33.48
N THR A 354 -33.71 -45.30 34.71
CA THR A 354 -34.49 -45.10 35.95
C THR A 354 -33.53 -44.91 37.11
#